data_AF-A0A349N1C1-F1
#
_entry.id   AF-A0A349N1C1-F1
#
_cell.length_a   1.000
_cell.length_b   1.000
_cell.length_c   1.000
_cell.angle_alpha   90.00
_cell.angle_beta   90.00
_cell.angle_gamma   90.00
#
_symmetry.space_group_name_H-M   'P 1'
#
loop_
_entity.id
_entity.type
_entity.pdbx_description
1 polymer ?
#
loop_
_entity_poly.entity_id
_entity_poly.type
_entity_poly.pdbx_seq_one_letter_code
_entity_poly.pdbx_strand_id
1 'polypeptide(L)'
;MAYHTSHEEHEIQIINIASLEEQVRARMERGAFGYIRGGAEDEWTMRENTEAFHHKKIVPRVLRGIDHADLTTSLWDIPLKTPIIQAPSAAQGLAHEKGEIDTAVGAAEAGTLFCISTYASTPIEAAAAAAPGAPQFFQLYMSKDEKFNEFLVQKAVAAGAKAVILTVDSTLGGYREEDIVTQFQFPLPMPNLAAYSASDGVGKGISEIYAAAKQGIVPSDIEAIKKISGIPVIVKGIQSPGDAEVAVSAGADG
;
A
#
# COMPACT_ATOMS: atom_id res chain seq x y z
N MET A 1 0.69 26.04 -8.99
CA MET A 1 0.38 26.42 -7.59
C MET A 1 1.02 25.37 -6.70
N ALA A 2 1.48 25.76 -5.50
CA ALA A 2 1.96 24.80 -4.52
C ALA A 2 0.76 24.02 -3.97
N TYR A 3 0.88 22.70 -3.85
CA TYR A 3 -0.16 21.85 -3.26
C TYR A 3 -0.18 22.04 -1.74
N HIS A 4 -1.36 22.24 -1.17
CA HIS A 4 -1.56 22.37 0.26
C HIS A 4 -2.02 21.04 0.86
N THR A 5 -1.25 20.52 1.81
CA THR A 5 -1.55 19.28 2.53
C THR A 5 -1.74 19.56 4.02
N SER A 6 -2.37 18.63 4.75
CA SER A 6 -2.58 18.79 6.19
C SER A 6 -1.26 18.76 6.96
N HIS A 7 -1.24 19.45 8.09
CA HIS A 7 -0.17 19.44 9.11
C HIS A 7 -0.76 19.28 10.52
N GLU A 8 -2.05 18.91 10.60
CA GLU A 8 -2.77 18.78 11.86
C GLU A 8 -2.41 17.49 12.59
N GLU A 9 -1.90 17.61 13.82
CA GLU A 9 -1.49 16.49 14.67
C GLU A 9 -2.31 16.46 15.95
N HIS A 10 -3.32 15.59 16.00
CA HIS A 10 -4.23 15.47 17.13
C HIS A 10 -5.04 14.17 17.04
N GLU A 11 -5.54 13.69 18.18
CA GLU A 11 -6.54 12.62 18.20
C GLU A 11 -7.86 13.10 17.55
N ILE A 12 -8.51 12.20 16.82
CA ILE A 12 -9.81 12.45 16.20
C ILE A 12 -10.89 11.57 16.81
N GLN A 13 -12.11 12.11 16.89
CA GLN A 13 -13.28 11.33 17.30
C GLN A 13 -13.87 10.60 16.09
N ILE A 14 -13.84 9.27 16.12
CA ILE A 14 -14.32 8.42 15.03
C ILE A 14 -15.66 7.80 15.42
N ILE A 15 -16.74 8.24 14.78
CA ILE A 15 -18.06 7.59 14.93
C ILE A 15 -18.10 6.28 14.11
N ASN A 16 -17.63 6.36 12.87
CA ASN A 16 -17.39 5.22 11.99
C ASN A 16 -16.40 5.63 10.89
N ILE A 17 -15.75 4.66 10.24
CA ILE A 17 -14.73 4.93 9.21
C ILE A 17 -15.32 5.65 8.00
N ALA A 18 -16.52 5.28 7.55
CA ALA A 18 -17.16 5.89 6.38
C ALA A 18 -17.39 7.41 6.54
N SER A 19 -17.68 7.87 7.77
CA SER A 19 -17.89 9.29 8.07
C SER A 19 -16.64 10.15 7.92
N LEU A 20 -15.45 9.55 7.88
CA LEU A 20 -14.19 10.29 7.69
C LEU A 20 -14.07 10.87 6.27
N GLU A 21 -14.68 10.22 5.26
CA GLU A 21 -14.63 10.71 3.88
C GLU A 21 -15.18 12.14 3.76
N GLU A 22 -16.36 12.40 4.33
CA GLU A 22 -16.99 13.73 4.26
C GLU A 22 -16.24 14.78 5.10
N GLN A 23 -15.64 14.36 6.23
CA GLN A 23 -14.82 15.27 7.06
C GLN A 23 -13.57 15.74 6.31
N VAL A 24 -12.94 14.85 5.53
CA VAL A 24 -11.74 15.16 4.75
C VAL A 24 -12.08 15.90 3.45
N ARG A 25 -13.23 15.61 2.81
CA ARG A 25 -13.66 16.25 1.56
C ARG A 25 -13.64 17.78 1.62
N ALA A 26 -14.07 18.36 2.74
CA ALA A 26 -14.11 19.81 2.92
C ALA A 26 -12.73 20.45 3.17
N ARG A 27 -11.70 19.65 3.48
CA ARG A 27 -10.38 20.10 3.93
C ARG A 27 -9.23 19.73 2.98
N MET A 28 -9.51 18.93 1.95
CA MET A 28 -8.54 18.45 0.98
C MET A 28 -8.78 19.10 -0.39
N GLU A 29 -7.71 19.35 -1.15
CA GLU A 29 -7.85 19.82 -2.53
C GLU A 29 -8.63 18.81 -3.38
N ARG A 30 -9.54 19.31 -4.22
CA ARG A 30 -10.48 18.49 -5.00
C ARG A 30 -9.80 17.38 -5.81
N GLY A 31 -8.68 17.69 -6.47
CA GLY A 31 -7.95 16.71 -7.28
C GLY A 31 -7.36 15.57 -6.44
N ALA A 32 -6.73 15.89 -5.31
CA ALA A 32 -6.18 14.89 -4.40
C ALA A 32 -7.27 14.07 -3.71
N PHE A 33 -8.38 14.71 -3.32
CA PHE A 33 -9.53 14.00 -2.79
C PHE A 33 -10.10 13.02 -3.81
N GLY A 34 -10.29 13.46 -5.07
CA GLY A 34 -10.72 12.60 -6.18
C GLY A 34 -9.75 11.43 -6.41
N TYR A 35 -8.44 11.68 -6.37
CA TYR A 35 -7.42 10.64 -6.51
C TYR A 35 -7.44 9.60 -5.39
N ILE A 36 -7.72 9.99 -4.14
CA ILE A 36 -7.77 9.04 -3.01
C ILE A 36 -9.10 8.29 -3.00
N ARG A 37 -10.22 9.02 -3.19
CA ARG A 37 -11.58 8.49 -3.03
C ARG A 37 -12.07 7.73 -4.26
N GLY A 38 -11.66 8.12 -5.46
CA GLY A 38 -12.28 7.69 -6.71
C GLY A 38 -11.97 6.25 -7.13
N GLY A 39 -12.96 5.57 -7.72
CA GLY A 39 -12.82 4.27 -8.38
C GLY A 39 -12.55 4.36 -9.88
N ALA A 40 -12.72 3.25 -10.59
CA ALA A 40 -12.68 3.18 -12.04
C ALA A 40 -14.09 3.10 -12.65
N GLU A 41 -14.23 3.58 -13.87
CA GLU A 41 -15.49 3.68 -14.62
C GLU A 41 -16.58 4.35 -13.77
N ASP A 42 -17.78 3.79 -13.72
CA ASP A 42 -18.91 4.30 -12.94
C ASP A 42 -18.86 3.91 -11.44
N GLU A 43 -17.69 3.44 -10.98
CA GLU A 43 -17.40 3.00 -9.61
C GLU A 43 -18.29 1.85 -9.10
N TRP A 44 -18.90 1.06 -9.99
CA TRP A 44 -19.77 -0.05 -9.59
C TRP A 44 -19.07 -1.05 -8.66
N THR A 45 -17.89 -1.55 -9.05
CA THR A 45 -17.11 -2.49 -8.22
C THR A 45 -16.72 -1.88 -6.87
N MET A 46 -16.44 -0.59 -6.81
CA MET A 46 -16.10 0.09 -5.56
C MET A 46 -17.29 0.07 -4.59
N ARG A 47 -18.52 0.28 -5.08
CA ARG A 47 -19.74 0.14 -4.27
C ARG A 47 -19.95 -1.31 -3.83
N GLU A 48 -19.82 -2.25 -4.76
CA GLU A 48 -20.01 -3.68 -4.48
C GLU A 48 -19.03 -4.23 -3.44
N ASN A 49 -17.80 -3.70 -3.34
CA ASN A 49 -16.86 -4.06 -2.28
C ASN A 49 -17.46 -3.87 -0.87
N THR A 50 -18.30 -2.84 -0.68
CA THR A 50 -18.99 -2.60 0.60
C THR A 50 -20.28 -3.42 0.68
N GLU A 51 -21.09 -3.45 -0.37
CA GLU A 51 -22.36 -4.18 -0.41
C GLU A 51 -22.17 -5.70 -0.21
N ALA A 52 -21.05 -6.27 -0.69
CA ALA A 52 -20.74 -7.68 -0.56
C ALA A 52 -20.69 -8.19 0.89
N PHE A 53 -20.39 -7.31 1.86
CA PHE A 53 -20.45 -7.67 3.28
C PHE A 53 -21.87 -8.03 3.74
N HIS A 54 -22.91 -7.58 3.05
CA HIS A 54 -24.31 -7.94 3.34
C HIS A 54 -24.68 -9.36 2.87
N HIS A 55 -23.87 -9.99 2.02
CA HIS A 55 -24.11 -11.37 1.54
C HIS A 55 -23.87 -12.43 2.63
N LYS A 56 -23.18 -12.10 3.72
CA LYS A 56 -22.96 -12.97 4.88
C LYS A 56 -23.38 -12.24 6.16
N LYS A 57 -23.87 -13.01 7.14
CA LYS A 57 -24.36 -12.47 8.41
C LYS A 57 -23.63 -13.14 9.57
N ILE A 58 -23.25 -12.36 10.57
CA ILE A 58 -22.70 -12.87 11.83
C ILE A 58 -23.85 -13.39 12.68
N VAL A 59 -23.78 -14.64 13.11
CA VAL A 59 -24.79 -15.25 13.98
C VAL A 59 -24.49 -14.88 15.45
N PRO A 60 -25.38 -14.19 16.17
CA PRO A 60 -25.20 -13.94 17.60
C PRO A 60 -25.12 -15.27 18.37
N ARG A 61 -24.07 -15.45 19.17
CA ARG A 61 -23.88 -16.65 19.99
C ARG A 61 -24.17 -16.30 21.45
N VAL A 62 -25.21 -16.91 22.02
CA VAL A 62 -25.63 -16.69 23.41
C VAL A 62 -25.06 -17.75 24.36
N LEU A 63 -24.94 -17.41 25.64
CA LEU A 63 -24.48 -18.30 26.72
C LEU A 63 -23.11 -18.94 26.43
N ARG A 64 -22.12 -18.12 26.05
CA ARG A 64 -20.77 -18.58 25.69
C ARG A 64 -19.72 -18.42 26.80
N GLY A 65 -19.99 -17.64 27.85
CA GLY A 65 -19.02 -17.40 28.93
C GLY A 65 -17.73 -16.74 28.45
N ILE A 66 -17.83 -15.79 27.51
CA ILE A 66 -16.70 -15.02 26.99
C ILE A 66 -16.79 -13.62 27.59
N ASP A 67 -15.83 -13.27 28.44
CA ASP A 67 -15.81 -11.99 29.16
C ASP A 67 -14.91 -10.95 28.47
N HIS A 68 -13.93 -11.41 27.69
CA HIS A 68 -12.98 -10.57 26.97
C HIS A 68 -12.68 -11.17 25.58
N ALA A 69 -12.59 -10.31 24.57
CA ALA A 69 -12.12 -10.68 23.24
C ALA A 69 -10.63 -10.32 23.12
N ASP A 70 -9.83 -11.28 22.68
CA ASP A 70 -8.41 -11.09 22.37
C ASP A 70 -8.25 -10.95 20.85
N LEU A 71 -7.69 -9.83 20.41
CA LEU A 71 -7.42 -9.55 19.00
C LEU A 71 -5.99 -9.92 18.59
N THR A 72 -5.16 -10.37 19.53
CA THR A 72 -3.79 -10.75 19.21
C THR A 72 -3.76 -11.93 18.24
N THR A 73 -2.82 -11.86 17.31
CA THR A 73 -2.62 -12.88 16.29
C THR A 73 -1.16 -12.85 15.83
N SER A 74 -0.80 -13.73 14.89
CA SER A 74 0.46 -13.63 14.18
C SER A 74 0.27 -13.79 12.68
N LEU A 75 1.12 -13.11 11.91
CA LEU A 75 1.31 -13.38 10.49
C LEU A 75 2.70 -14.01 10.32
N TRP A 76 2.73 -15.31 10.04
CA TRP A 76 3.92 -16.15 10.26
C TRP A 76 4.43 -15.98 11.71
N ASP A 77 5.73 -15.68 11.89
CA ASP A 77 6.36 -15.47 13.20
C ASP A 77 6.31 -14.00 13.67
N ILE A 78 5.47 -13.16 13.05
CA ILE A 78 5.33 -11.74 13.38
C ILE A 78 4.12 -11.56 14.32
N PRO A 79 4.32 -11.25 15.60
CA PRO A 79 3.22 -11.00 16.53
C PRO A 79 2.53 -9.66 16.23
N LEU A 80 1.20 -9.65 16.26
CA LEU A 80 0.35 -8.48 16.04
C LEU A 80 -0.68 -8.34 17.16
N LYS A 81 -1.00 -7.11 17.57
CA LYS A 81 -2.06 -6.83 18.56
C LYS A 81 -3.47 -6.88 17.97
N THR A 82 -3.58 -6.86 16.64
CA THR A 82 -4.84 -6.84 15.89
C THR A 82 -4.66 -7.55 14.54
N PRO A 83 -5.69 -8.19 13.98
CA PRO A 83 -5.64 -8.76 12.64
C PRO A 83 -5.79 -7.71 11.52
N ILE A 84 -5.98 -6.43 11.85
CA ILE A 84 -6.18 -5.35 10.88
C ILE A 84 -4.84 -4.72 10.54
N ILE A 85 -4.35 -4.93 9.31
CA ILE A 85 -3.09 -4.36 8.80
C ILE A 85 -3.33 -3.13 7.92
N GLN A 86 -2.31 -2.29 7.77
CA GLN A 86 -2.36 -1.15 6.85
C GLN A 86 -2.03 -1.63 5.42
N ALA A 87 -2.93 -1.38 4.47
CA ALA A 87 -2.73 -1.76 3.06
C ALA A 87 -1.73 -0.82 2.36
N PRO A 88 -0.90 -1.30 1.42
CA PRO A 88 0.02 -0.41 0.72
C PRO A 88 -0.75 0.62 -0.12
N SER A 89 -0.52 1.90 0.15
CA SER A 89 -1.12 3.03 -0.54
C SER A 89 -0.04 4.05 -0.88
N ALA A 90 0.01 4.47 -2.14
CA ALA A 90 0.97 5.44 -2.65
C ALA A 90 0.57 6.88 -2.26
N ALA A 91 1.54 7.79 -2.32
CA ALA A 91 1.34 9.24 -2.21
C ALA A 91 0.54 9.71 -0.98
N GLN A 92 0.82 9.16 0.21
CA GLN A 92 0.11 9.57 1.44
C GLN A 92 0.37 11.03 1.83
N GLY A 93 1.43 11.63 1.28
CA GLY A 93 1.73 13.07 1.32
C GLY A 93 0.60 13.96 0.79
N LEU A 94 -0.30 13.40 -0.04
CA LEU A 94 -1.52 14.08 -0.45
C LEU A 94 -2.45 14.36 0.74
N ALA A 95 -2.45 13.49 1.75
CA ALA A 95 -3.29 13.63 2.93
C ALA A 95 -2.63 14.44 4.06
N HIS A 96 -1.33 14.22 4.31
CA HIS A 96 -0.60 14.87 5.40
C HIS A 96 0.86 15.11 5.01
N GLU A 97 1.49 16.19 5.47
CA GLU A 97 2.85 16.56 5.07
C GLU A 97 3.92 15.52 5.43
N LYS A 98 3.68 14.73 6.48
CA LYS A 98 4.57 13.63 6.88
C LYS A 98 4.24 12.30 6.18
N GLY A 99 3.10 12.21 5.49
CA GLY A 99 2.72 11.07 4.65
C GLY A 99 2.88 9.72 5.34
N GLU A 100 3.68 8.84 4.72
CA GLU A 100 3.89 7.47 5.22
C GLU A 100 4.60 7.40 6.59
N ILE A 101 5.28 8.45 7.04
CA ILE A 101 5.93 8.49 8.36
C ILE A 101 4.88 8.40 9.47
N ASP A 102 3.82 9.20 9.43
CA ASP A 102 2.77 9.16 10.47
C ASP A 102 1.98 7.86 10.42
N THR A 103 1.74 7.34 9.21
CA THR A 103 1.09 6.04 9.04
C THR A 103 1.92 4.91 9.66
N ALA A 104 3.25 4.95 9.51
CA ALA A 104 4.15 3.98 10.15
C ALA A 104 4.11 4.10 11.68
N VAL A 105 4.12 5.33 12.22
CA VAL A 105 4.01 5.58 13.66
C VAL A 105 2.66 5.09 14.21
N GLY A 106 1.55 5.46 13.57
CA GLY A 106 0.22 5.03 14.00
C GLY A 106 0.02 3.51 13.93
N ALA A 107 0.57 2.86 12.89
CA ALA A 107 0.56 1.40 12.80
C ALA A 107 1.36 0.75 13.94
N ALA A 108 2.51 1.31 14.29
CA ALA A 108 3.34 0.83 15.39
C ALA A 108 2.66 0.98 16.76
N GLU A 109 2.03 2.13 17.02
CA GLU A 109 1.27 2.38 18.25
C GLU A 109 0.07 1.43 18.39
N ALA A 110 -0.64 1.18 17.29
CA ALA A 110 -1.71 0.18 17.22
C ALA A 110 -1.20 -1.27 17.35
N GLY A 111 0.12 -1.50 17.24
CA GLY A 111 0.74 -2.82 17.23
C GLY A 111 0.33 -3.66 16.02
N THR A 112 0.19 -3.02 14.86
CA THR A 112 -0.12 -3.67 13.58
C THR A 112 1.03 -3.52 12.57
N LEU A 113 0.83 -4.13 11.40
CA LEU A 113 1.75 -4.13 10.28
C LEU A 113 1.54 -2.91 9.37
N PHE A 114 2.64 -2.23 9.03
CA PHE A 114 2.70 -1.15 8.04
C PHE A 114 3.16 -1.66 6.67
N CYS A 115 2.57 -1.19 5.57
CA CYS A 115 2.98 -1.56 4.21
C CYS A 115 3.37 -0.31 3.40
N ILE A 116 4.66 -0.16 3.09
CA ILE A 116 5.14 0.99 2.30
C ILE A 116 5.13 0.69 0.80
N SER A 117 4.61 1.63 -0.01
CA SER A 117 4.55 1.51 -1.46
C SER A 117 5.86 1.91 -2.16
N THR A 118 6.13 1.30 -3.31
CA THR A 118 7.13 1.78 -4.28
C THR A 118 6.97 3.27 -4.59
N TYR A 119 5.72 3.75 -4.71
CA TYR A 119 5.39 5.15 -5.02
C TYR A 119 5.02 5.98 -3.78
N ALA A 120 5.54 5.61 -2.61
CA ALA A 120 5.40 6.41 -1.40
C ALA A 120 5.95 7.84 -1.60
N SER A 121 5.37 8.80 -0.87
CA SER A 121 5.85 10.19 -0.82
C SER A 121 7.06 10.40 0.10
N THR A 122 7.41 9.40 0.93
CA THR A 122 8.62 9.38 1.75
C THR A 122 9.58 8.26 1.35
N PRO A 123 10.90 8.40 1.60
CA PRO A 123 11.85 7.30 1.44
C PRO A 123 11.51 6.09 2.31
N ILE A 124 11.80 4.88 1.82
CA ILE A 124 11.57 3.63 2.56
C ILE A 124 12.22 3.65 3.95
N GLU A 125 13.47 4.10 4.04
CA GLU A 125 14.22 4.13 5.30
C GLU A 125 13.69 5.17 6.28
N ALA A 126 13.12 6.27 5.78
CA ALA A 126 12.58 7.32 6.63
C ALA A 126 11.33 6.82 7.37
N ALA A 127 10.41 6.15 6.67
CA ALA A 127 9.23 5.53 7.29
C ALA A 127 9.64 4.39 8.25
N ALA A 128 10.60 3.55 7.85
CA ALA A 128 11.14 2.50 8.72
C ALA A 128 11.78 3.05 10.01
N ALA A 129 12.54 4.14 9.90
CA ALA A 129 13.21 4.76 11.04
C ALA A 129 12.24 5.49 11.99
N ALA A 130 11.06 5.89 11.50
CA ALA A 130 10.02 6.53 12.31
C ALA A 130 9.36 5.55 13.29
N ALA A 131 9.35 4.24 12.97
CA ALA A 131 8.78 3.19 13.81
C ALA A 131 9.79 2.05 14.06
N PRO A 132 10.89 2.29 14.81
CA PRO A 132 11.93 1.28 14.99
C PRO A 132 11.41 -0.01 15.61
N GLY A 133 11.66 -1.13 14.94
CA GLY A 133 11.27 -2.47 15.41
C GLY A 133 9.81 -2.84 15.14
N ALA A 134 8.97 -1.92 14.67
CA ALA A 134 7.63 -2.26 14.19
C ALA A 134 7.72 -3.09 12.90
N PRO A 135 6.89 -4.12 12.72
CA PRO A 135 6.93 -4.93 11.50
C PRO A 135 6.40 -4.14 10.31
N GLN A 136 7.10 -4.24 9.18
CA GLN A 136 6.70 -3.59 7.93
C GLN A 136 6.90 -4.51 6.74
N PHE A 137 6.01 -4.40 5.75
CA PHE A 137 6.19 -4.99 4.42
C PHE A 137 6.47 -3.90 3.39
N PHE A 138 7.12 -4.28 2.30
CA PHE A 138 7.36 -3.39 1.16
C PHE A 138 6.54 -3.84 -0.04
N GLN A 139 5.76 -2.95 -0.63
CA GLN A 139 5.01 -3.22 -1.84
C GLN A 139 5.81 -2.80 -3.08
N LEU A 140 6.10 -3.78 -3.94
CA LEU A 140 6.81 -3.60 -5.20
C LEU A 140 5.84 -3.44 -6.37
N TYR A 141 5.99 -2.32 -7.10
CA TYR A 141 5.60 -2.23 -8.50
C TYR A 141 6.81 -2.59 -9.35
N MET A 142 6.74 -3.75 -10.01
CA MET A 142 7.88 -4.27 -10.75
C MET A 142 8.16 -3.42 -12.00
N SER A 143 9.44 -3.16 -12.26
CA SER A 143 9.94 -2.50 -13.47
C SER A 143 10.48 -3.53 -14.46
N LYS A 144 10.51 -3.16 -15.74
CA LYS A 144 11.29 -3.85 -16.79
C LYS A 144 12.79 -3.75 -16.54
N ASP A 145 13.21 -2.73 -15.79
CA ASP A 145 14.59 -2.56 -15.34
C ASP A 145 14.84 -3.41 -14.09
N GLU A 146 15.55 -4.53 -14.26
CA GLU A 146 15.87 -5.44 -13.16
C GLU A 146 16.70 -4.77 -12.07
N LYS A 147 17.56 -3.81 -12.42
CA LYS A 147 18.37 -3.07 -11.44
C LYS A 147 17.52 -2.18 -10.54
N PHE A 148 16.43 -1.62 -11.07
CA PHE A 148 15.47 -0.87 -10.26
C PHE A 148 14.78 -1.76 -9.24
N ASN A 149 14.37 -2.96 -9.66
CA ASN A 149 13.75 -3.95 -8.77
C ASN A 149 14.72 -4.37 -7.68
N GLU A 150 15.96 -4.70 -8.05
CA GLU A 150 17.03 -5.07 -7.11
C GLU A 150 17.30 -3.94 -6.10
N PHE A 151 17.48 -2.71 -6.59
CA PHE A 151 17.73 -1.53 -5.77
C PHE A 151 16.66 -1.35 -4.69
N LEU A 152 15.37 -1.32 -5.08
CA LEU A 152 14.30 -1.07 -4.12
C LEU A 152 14.08 -2.23 -3.15
N VAL A 153 14.16 -3.47 -3.64
CA VAL A 153 13.98 -4.65 -2.80
C VAL A 153 15.09 -4.75 -1.76
N GLN A 154 16.36 -4.60 -2.17
CA GLN A 154 17.50 -4.63 -1.23
C GLN A 154 17.41 -3.49 -0.22
N LYS A 155 16.98 -2.31 -0.66
CA LYS A 155 16.76 -1.15 0.19
C LYS A 155 15.68 -1.40 1.24
N ALA A 156 14.56 -2.01 0.84
CA ALA A 156 13.51 -2.42 1.76
C ALA A 156 13.96 -3.48 2.76
N VAL A 157 14.69 -4.51 2.31
CA VAL A 157 15.26 -5.55 3.17
C VAL A 157 16.23 -4.94 4.18
N ALA A 158 17.12 -4.04 3.75
CA ALA A 158 18.06 -3.34 4.62
C ALA A 158 17.34 -2.43 5.64
N ALA A 159 16.20 -1.86 5.27
CA ALA A 159 15.33 -1.11 6.18
C ALA A 159 14.52 -2.01 7.15
N GLY A 160 14.62 -3.34 7.02
CA GLY A 160 13.98 -4.31 7.91
C GLY A 160 12.61 -4.82 7.45
N ALA A 161 12.27 -4.66 6.17
CA ALA A 161 11.06 -5.25 5.60
C ALA A 161 11.01 -6.76 5.84
N LYS A 162 9.84 -7.25 6.24
CA LYS A 162 9.60 -8.65 6.60
C LYS A 162 8.98 -9.47 5.47
N ALA A 163 8.41 -8.82 4.46
CA ALA A 163 7.99 -9.44 3.20
C ALA A 163 7.96 -8.40 2.08
N VAL A 164 7.94 -8.89 0.84
CA VAL A 164 7.63 -8.09 -0.35
C VAL A 164 6.21 -8.41 -0.83
N ILE A 165 5.38 -7.39 -1.01
CA ILE A 165 4.07 -7.51 -1.67
C ILE A 165 4.26 -7.16 -3.15
N LEU A 166 4.17 -8.14 -4.03
CA LEU A 166 4.13 -7.94 -5.48
C LEU A 166 2.70 -7.61 -5.91
N THR A 167 2.45 -6.36 -6.29
CA THR A 167 1.13 -5.94 -6.80
C THR A 167 1.03 -6.22 -8.30
N VAL A 168 0.10 -7.10 -8.70
CA VAL A 168 -0.06 -7.56 -10.10
C VAL A 168 -1.35 -7.09 -10.78
N ASP A 169 -2.27 -6.48 -10.03
CA ASP A 169 -3.58 -6.00 -10.51
C ASP A 169 -3.55 -4.65 -11.24
N SER A 170 -2.41 -3.96 -11.29
CA SER A 170 -2.29 -2.58 -11.80
C SER A 170 -1.21 -2.42 -12.87
N THR A 171 -1.09 -3.40 -13.78
CA THR A 171 -0.12 -3.33 -14.90
C THR A 171 -0.40 -2.15 -15.84
N LEU A 172 -1.66 -1.73 -15.90
CA LEU A 172 -2.13 -0.47 -16.47
C LEU A 172 -2.99 0.24 -15.42
N GLY A 173 -3.10 1.57 -15.52
CA GLY A 173 -4.04 2.33 -14.70
C GLY A 173 -5.49 2.03 -15.12
N GLY A 174 -6.38 1.93 -14.14
CA GLY A 174 -7.82 1.91 -14.40
C GLY A 174 -8.29 3.24 -15.00
N TYR A 175 -9.44 3.23 -15.68
CA TYR A 175 -10.07 4.44 -16.19
C TYR A 175 -10.76 5.20 -15.05
N ARG A 176 -10.05 6.10 -14.38
CA ARG A 176 -10.54 6.83 -13.19
C ARG A 176 -11.08 8.20 -13.59
N GLU A 177 -12.40 8.35 -13.62
CA GLU A 177 -13.06 9.55 -14.13
C GLU A 177 -12.77 10.81 -13.29
N GLU A 178 -12.69 10.68 -11.97
CA GLU A 178 -12.37 11.82 -11.08
C GLU A 178 -10.98 12.42 -11.36
N ASP A 179 -9.98 11.58 -11.64
CA ASP A 179 -8.63 12.02 -12.01
C ASP A 179 -8.67 12.82 -13.33
N ILE A 180 -9.50 12.39 -14.29
CA ILE A 180 -9.67 13.05 -15.60
C ILE A 180 -10.41 14.38 -15.46
N VAL A 181 -11.53 14.39 -14.73
CA VAL A 181 -12.39 15.56 -14.53
C VAL A 181 -11.64 16.66 -13.78
N THR A 182 -10.82 16.29 -12.80
CA THR A 182 -10.00 17.24 -12.04
C THR A 182 -8.68 17.57 -12.72
N GLN A 183 -8.37 16.91 -13.84
CA GLN A 183 -7.08 16.99 -14.54
C GLN A 183 -5.90 16.75 -13.57
N PHE A 184 -6.06 15.78 -12.68
CA PHE A 184 -5.13 15.55 -11.58
C PHE A 184 -3.73 15.21 -12.10
N GLN A 185 -2.74 15.89 -11.53
CA GLN A 185 -1.32 15.64 -11.74
C GLN A 185 -0.69 15.54 -10.36
N PHE A 186 0.17 14.54 -10.15
CA PHE A 186 0.84 14.38 -8.87
C PHE A 186 1.67 15.63 -8.53
N PRO A 187 1.37 16.32 -7.42
CA PRO A 187 2.09 17.53 -7.04
C PRO A 187 3.33 17.24 -6.18
N LEU A 188 3.53 15.97 -5.79
CA LEU A 188 4.56 15.53 -4.86
C LEU A 188 5.61 14.65 -5.57
N PRO A 189 6.88 14.72 -5.15
CA PRO A 189 7.91 13.84 -5.67
C PRO A 189 7.70 12.39 -5.23
N MET A 190 8.28 11.46 -5.98
CA MET A 190 8.40 10.05 -5.60
C MET A 190 9.86 9.75 -5.22
N PRO A 191 10.25 9.93 -3.94
CA PRO A 191 11.65 9.87 -3.51
C PRO A 191 12.33 8.53 -3.80
N ASN A 192 11.61 7.41 -3.80
CA ASN A 192 12.19 6.10 -4.12
C ASN A 192 12.64 6.01 -5.58
N LEU A 193 11.89 6.59 -6.51
CA LEU A 193 12.27 6.69 -7.93
C LEU A 193 13.40 7.71 -8.11
N ALA A 194 13.32 8.84 -7.43
CA ALA A 194 14.37 9.86 -7.46
C ALA A 194 15.70 9.31 -6.93
N ALA A 195 15.68 8.50 -5.87
CA ALA A 195 16.87 7.87 -5.32
C ALA A 195 17.54 6.92 -6.32
N TYR A 196 16.75 6.14 -7.08
CA TYR A 196 17.30 5.29 -8.14
C TYR A 196 17.88 6.14 -9.29
N SER A 197 17.15 7.16 -9.76
CA SER A 197 17.62 8.09 -10.79
C SER A 197 18.96 8.74 -10.45
N ALA A 198 19.16 9.08 -9.17
CA ALA A 198 20.39 9.70 -8.67
C ALA A 198 21.54 8.72 -8.41
N SER A 199 21.29 7.40 -8.44
CA SER A 199 22.28 6.35 -8.16
C SER A 199 22.38 5.36 -9.32
N ASP A 200 21.80 4.17 -9.23
CA ASP A 200 22.01 3.10 -10.21
C ASP A 200 21.30 3.35 -11.56
N GLY A 201 20.41 4.34 -11.61
CA GLY A 201 19.68 4.80 -12.79
C GLY A 201 20.22 6.10 -13.39
N VAL A 202 21.48 6.50 -13.15
CA VAL A 202 22.04 7.77 -13.67
C VAL A 202 21.68 7.99 -15.13
N GLY A 203 21.05 9.14 -15.41
CA GLY A 203 20.63 9.57 -16.75
C GLY A 203 19.16 9.29 -17.07
N LYS A 204 18.45 8.50 -16.27
CA LYS A 204 17.01 8.25 -16.42
C LYS A 204 16.18 9.27 -15.64
N GLY A 205 15.21 9.89 -16.29
CA GLY A 205 14.24 10.76 -15.62
C GLY A 205 13.20 9.98 -14.80
N ILE A 206 12.58 10.62 -13.81
CA ILE A 206 11.53 9.98 -12.98
C ILE A 206 10.37 9.47 -13.84
N SER A 207 9.94 10.23 -14.86
CA SER A 207 8.87 9.80 -15.77
C SER A 207 9.26 8.58 -16.61
N GLU A 208 10.53 8.44 -16.99
CA GLU A 208 11.04 7.28 -17.70
C GLU A 208 11.04 6.04 -16.80
N ILE A 209 11.49 6.19 -15.54
CA ILE A 209 11.48 5.11 -14.55
C ILE A 209 10.04 4.66 -14.27
N TYR A 210 9.10 5.61 -14.14
CA TYR A 210 7.69 5.32 -13.96
C TYR A 210 7.10 4.58 -15.18
N ALA A 211 7.40 5.03 -16.40
CA ALA A 211 6.97 4.38 -17.64
C ALA A 211 7.59 2.99 -17.86
N ALA A 212 8.69 2.68 -17.17
CA ALA A 212 9.34 1.37 -17.22
C ALA A 212 8.63 0.31 -16.37
N ALA A 213 7.52 0.62 -15.68
CA ALA A 213 6.68 -0.36 -15.00
C ALA A 213 6.38 -1.56 -15.92
N LYS A 214 6.48 -2.78 -15.38
CA LYS A 214 6.35 -4.03 -16.12
C LYS A 214 4.89 -4.39 -16.29
N GLN A 215 4.43 -4.48 -17.54
CA GLN A 215 3.07 -4.93 -17.86
C GLN A 215 2.95 -6.46 -17.89
N GLY A 216 3.91 -7.14 -18.51
CA GLY A 216 3.89 -8.59 -18.68
C GLY A 216 4.48 -9.32 -17.49
N ILE A 217 3.83 -9.23 -16.32
CA ILE A 217 4.24 -9.97 -15.12
C ILE A 217 3.93 -11.46 -15.32
N VAL A 218 4.88 -12.33 -15.00
CA VAL A 218 4.79 -13.78 -15.19
C VAL A 218 5.14 -14.53 -13.89
N PRO A 219 4.75 -15.81 -13.74
CA PRO A 219 5.01 -16.56 -12.50
C PRO A 219 6.48 -16.57 -12.05
N SER A 220 7.44 -16.65 -12.97
CA SER A 220 8.88 -16.64 -12.64
C SER A 220 9.37 -15.32 -12.01
N ASP A 221 8.60 -14.24 -12.09
CA ASP A 221 8.93 -12.98 -11.43
C ASP A 221 8.86 -13.10 -9.90
N ILE A 222 8.00 -13.98 -9.37
CA ILE A 222 7.89 -14.27 -7.94
C ILE A 222 9.21 -14.86 -7.44
N GLU A 223 9.74 -15.87 -8.14
CA GLU A 223 11.03 -16.50 -7.83
C GLU A 223 12.19 -15.50 -7.93
N ALA A 224 12.17 -14.62 -8.93
CA ALA A 224 13.19 -13.58 -9.09
C ALA A 224 13.21 -12.63 -7.88
N ILE A 225 12.05 -12.17 -7.41
CA ILE A 225 11.95 -11.31 -6.22
C ILE A 225 12.38 -12.07 -4.96
N LYS A 226 12.01 -13.34 -4.81
CA LYS A 226 12.48 -14.17 -3.68
C LYS A 226 14.00 -14.29 -3.66
N LYS A 227 14.61 -14.51 -4.82
CA LYS A 227 16.07 -14.61 -4.95
C LYS A 227 16.79 -13.31 -4.56
N ILE A 228 16.23 -12.16 -4.93
CA ILE A 228 16.79 -10.85 -4.57
C ILE A 228 16.59 -10.55 -3.09
N SER A 229 15.39 -10.82 -2.57
CA SER A 229 14.95 -10.34 -1.26
C SER A 229 15.36 -11.25 -0.10
N GLY A 230 15.37 -12.57 -0.30
CA GLY A 230 15.57 -13.56 0.75
C GLY A 230 14.46 -13.61 1.80
N ILE A 231 13.34 -12.92 1.59
CA ILE A 231 12.19 -12.84 2.49
C ILE A 231 10.91 -13.31 1.77
N PRO A 232 9.80 -13.58 2.51
CA PRO A 232 8.53 -13.97 1.91
C PRO A 232 8.01 -13.00 0.85
N VAL A 233 7.34 -13.53 -0.18
CA VAL A 233 6.69 -12.75 -1.24
C VAL A 233 5.19 -13.02 -1.25
N ILE A 234 4.40 -11.95 -1.12
CA ILE A 234 2.93 -11.97 -1.20
C ILE A 234 2.50 -11.48 -2.57
N VAL A 235 1.57 -12.15 -3.24
CA VAL A 235 1.00 -11.71 -4.52
C VAL A 235 -0.32 -10.99 -4.28
N LYS A 236 -0.33 -9.66 -4.45
CA LYS A 236 -1.51 -8.82 -4.28
C LYS A 236 -2.23 -8.59 -5.60
N GLY A 237 -3.55 -8.78 -5.58
CA GLY A 237 -4.45 -8.53 -6.72
C GLY A 237 -5.24 -9.75 -7.19
N ILE A 238 -5.02 -10.90 -6.56
CA ILE A 238 -5.71 -12.15 -6.87
C ILE A 238 -7.21 -12.02 -6.55
N GLN A 239 -8.06 -12.41 -7.51
CA GLN A 239 -9.52 -12.48 -7.36
C GLN A 239 -10.10 -13.84 -7.77
N SER A 240 -9.29 -14.71 -8.40
CA SER A 240 -9.72 -16.05 -8.81
C SER A 240 -8.93 -17.14 -8.05
N PRO A 241 -9.57 -18.28 -7.72
CA PRO A 241 -8.86 -19.41 -7.12
C PRO A 241 -7.74 -19.96 -8.01
N GLY A 242 -7.92 -19.95 -9.34
CA GLY A 242 -6.90 -20.42 -10.29
C GLY A 242 -5.63 -19.58 -10.24
N ASP A 243 -5.75 -18.26 -10.09
CA ASP A 243 -4.58 -17.38 -9.96
C ASP A 243 -3.86 -17.59 -8.63
N ALA A 244 -4.60 -17.91 -7.55
CA ALA A 244 -4.00 -18.29 -6.27
C ALA A 244 -3.16 -19.57 -6.40
N GLU A 245 -3.68 -20.59 -7.08
CA GLU A 245 -2.94 -21.83 -7.33
C GLU A 245 -1.67 -21.60 -8.16
N VAL A 246 -1.74 -20.73 -9.18
CA VAL A 246 -0.58 -20.35 -9.98
C VAL A 246 0.46 -19.61 -9.15
N ALA A 247 0.05 -18.62 -8.35
CA ALA A 247 0.94 -17.85 -7.49
C ALA A 247 1.67 -18.73 -6.46
N VAL A 248 0.93 -19.61 -5.77
CA VAL A 248 1.50 -20.55 -4.80
C VAL A 248 2.44 -21.54 -5.47
N SER A 249 2.05 -22.09 -6.64
CA SER A 249 2.91 -23.02 -7.40
C SER A 249 4.20 -22.37 -7.89
N ALA A 250 4.17 -21.06 -8.12
CA ALA A 250 5.33 -20.24 -8.47
C ALA A 250 6.14 -19.75 -7.25
N GLY A 251 5.79 -20.21 -6.05
CA GLY A 251 6.55 -19.98 -4.84
C GLY A 251 6.14 -18.76 -4.02
N ALA A 252 4.95 -18.16 -4.26
CA ALA A 252 4.41 -17.14 -3.36
C ALA A 252 4.18 -17.73 -1.95
N ASP A 253 4.40 -16.91 -0.94
CA ASP A 253 4.22 -17.25 0.48
C ASP A 253 2.87 -16.73 1.04
N GLY A 254 2.12 -15.95 0.23
CA GLY A 254 0.80 -15.41 0.55
C GLY A 254 0.18 -14.61 -0.59
#